data_AF-A0A381VVT0-F1
#
_entry.id   AF-A0A381VVT0-F1
#
_cell.length_a   1.000
_cell.length_b   1.000
_cell.length_c   1.000
_cell.angle_alpha   90.00
_cell.angle_beta   90.00
_cell.angle_gamma   90.00
#
_symmetry.space_group_name_H-M   'P 1'
#
loop_
_entity.id
_entity.type
_entity.pdbx_description
1 polymer ?
#
loop_
_entity_poly.entity_id
_entity_poly.type
_entity_poly.pdbx_seq_one_letter_code
_entity_poly.pdbx_strand_id
1 'polypeptide(L)'
;MQFCDTNPNVMAWASEPVRISYKNPLTGKITSYVPDFIVVYRDTKGKKNAELVEIKPASQSNPKFAKGRAQQAQVVVNYAKWEAATQWARKRGMKFRVLNENHIYSNTKKPKK
;
A
#
# COMPACT_ATOMS: atom_id res chain seq x y z
N MET A 1 1.23 3.91 -14.50
CA MET A 1 2.57 4.22 -13.93
C MET A 1 3.12 5.60 -14.31
N GLN A 2 2.46 6.38 -15.17
CA GLN A 2 2.95 7.69 -15.64
C GLN A 2 3.42 8.64 -14.52
N PHE A 3 2.81 8.60 -13.32
CA PHE A 3 3.26 9.40 -12.18
C PHE A 3 4.67 9.05 -11.69
N CYS A 4 5.02 7.76 -11.62
CA CYS A 4 6.33 7.33 -11.12
C CYS A 4 7.45 7.62 -12.13
N ASP A 5 7.11 7.61 -13.43
CA ASP A 5 8.06 7.91 -14.50
C ASP A 5 8.27 9.41 -14.73
N THR A 6 7.24 10.24 -14.47
CA THR A 6 7.30 11.69 -14.76
C THR A 6 7.65 12.56 -13.55
N ASN A 7 7.61 12.01 -12.33
CA ASN A 7 7.90 12.77 -11.12
C ASN A 7 9.41 12.76 -10.82
N PRO A 8 10.13 13.90 -10.90
CA PRO A 8 11.58 13.95 -10.69
C PRO A 8 12.01 13.61 -9.25
N ASN A 9 11.08 13.63 -8.30
CA ASN A 9 11.36 13.23 -6.92
C ASN A 9 11.30 11.71 -6.71
N VAL A 10 10.75 10.95 -7.66
CA VAL A 10 10.78 9.49 -7.65
C VAL A 10 12.14 9.05 -8.20
N MET A 11 12.90 8.34 -7.38
CA MET A 11 14.25 7.89 -7.72
C MET A 11 14.24 6.49 -8.34
N ALA A 12 13.38 5.62 -7.83
CA ALA A 12 13.22 4.26 -8.32
C ALA A 12 11.85 3.72 -7.92
N TRP A 13 11.28 2.86 -8.75
CA TRP A 13 10.03 2.18 -8.44
C TRP A 13 9.99 0.81 -9.13
N ALA A 14 9.20 -0.11 -8.59
CA ALA A 14 8.94 -1.40 -9.21
C ALA A 14 7.51 -1.85 -8.90
N SER A 15 6.85 -2.45 -9.88
CA SER A 15 5.52 -3.05 -9.76
C SER A 15 5.63 -4.51 -9.34
N GLU A 16 4.83 -4.91 -8.36
CA GLU A 16 4.74 -6.27 -7.82
C GLU A 16 6.11 -6.95 -7.54
N PRO A 17 7.12 -6.24 -7.00
CA PRO A 17 8.50 -6.76 -6.99
C PRO A 17 8.72 -7.86 -5.94
N VAL A 18 7.78 -8.07 -5.01
CA VAL A 18 8.02 -8.89 -3.82
C VAL A 18 6.83 -9.76 -3.46
N ARG A 19 7.16 -10.98 -3.00
CA ARG A 19 6.20 -11.93 -2.44
C ARG A 19 6.44 -12.06 -0.94
N ILE A 20 5.40 -11.84 -0.15
CA ILE A 20 5.45 -11.82 1.31
C ILE A 20 4.58 -12.94 1.86
N SER A 21 5.15 -13.83 2.66
CA SER A 21 4.39 -14.89 3.32
C SER A 21 3.62 -14.35 4.53
N TYR A 22 2.37 -14.76 4.69
CA TYR A 22 1.54 -14.46 5.85
C TYR A 22 0.70 -15.68 6.23
N LYS A 23 0.23 -15.74 7.48
CA LYS A 23 -0.70 -16.78 7.93
C LYS A 23 -2.13 -16.28 7.70
N ASN A 24 -2.90 -17.02 6.91
CA ASN A 24 -4.31 -16.69 6.71
C ASN A 24 -5.09 -16.95 8.01
N PRO A 25 -5.72 -15.93 8.63
CA PRO A 25 -6.37 -16.07 9.93
C PRO A 25 -7.65 -16.93 9.87
N LEU A 26 -8.27 -17.08 8.69
CA LEU A 26 -9.50 -17.86 8.53
C LEU A 26 -9.23 -19.34 8.32
N THR A 27 -8.12 -19.69 7.67
CA THR A 27 -7.78 -21.07 7.32
C THR A 27 -6.59 -21.64 8.10
N GLY A 28 -5.83 -20.79 8.78
CA GLY A 28 -4.59 -21.14 9.48
C GLY A 28 -3.39 -21.45 8.58
N LYS A 29 -3.58 -21.50 7.25
CA LYS A 29 -2.54 -21.87 6.29
C LYS A 29 -1.59 -20.70 6.00
N ILE A 30 -0.32 -21.02 5.73
CA ILE A 30 0.62 -20.03 5.18
C ILE A 30 0.27 -19.78 3.71
N THR A 31 0.22 -18.52 3.32
CA THR A 31 -0.12 -18.07 1.96
C THR A 31 0.78 -16.89 1.59
N SER A 32 0.88 -16.58 0.30
CA SER A 32 1.63 -15.43 -0.19
C SER A 32 0.74 -14.24 -0.51
N TYR A 33 1.28 -13.04 -0.26
CA TYR A 33 0.73 -11.75 -0.63
C TYR A 33 1.77 -11.01 -1.49
N VAL A 34 1.32 -10.40 -2.59
CA VAL A 34 2.14 -9.57 -3.48
C VAL A 34 1.56 -8.15 -3.40
N PRO A 35 2.28 -7.19 -2.76
CA PRO A 35 1.89 -5.79 -2.74
C PRO A 35 2.10 -5.12 -4.11
N ASP A 36 1.35 -4.06 -4.40
CA ASP A 36 1.33 -3.44 -5.73
C ASP A 36 2.66 -2.80 -6.13
N PHE A 37 3.32 -2.02 -5.25
CA PHE A 37 4.52 -1.27 -5.61
C PHE A 37 5.57 -1.18 -4.50
N ILE A 38 6.84 -1.02 -4.89
CA ILE A 38 7.86 -0.37 -4.07
C ILE A 38 8.22 0.96 -4.74
N VAL A 39 8.30 2.03 -3.95
CA VAL A 39 8.67 3.37 -4.43
C VAL A 39 9.75 3.95 -3.53
N VAL A 40 10.81 4.46 -4.14
CA VAL A 40 11.87 5.23 -3.49
C VAL A 40 11.79 6.65 -4.00
N TYR A 41 11.65 7.61 -3.10
CA TYR A 41 11.51 9.01 -3.46
C TYR A 41 12.25 9.93 -2.49
N ARG A 42 12.53 11.14 -2.93
CA ARG A 42 13.05 12.23 -2.10
C ARG A 42 11.89 13.12 -1.67
N ASP A 43 11.76 13.37 -0.36
CA ASP A 43 10.75 14.30 0.14
C ASP A 43 11.17 15.77 -0.05
N THR A 44 10.25 16.69 0.26
CA THR A 44 10.48 18.13 0.13
C THR A 44 11.59 18.67 1.03
N LYS A 45 12.02 17.90 2.05
CA LYS A 45 13.15 18.22 2.92
C LYS A 45 14.45 17.59 2.44
N GLY A 46 14.44 16.94 1.26
CA GLY A 46 15.60 16.28 0.67
C GLY A 46 15.88 14.88 1.22
N LYS A 47 15.06 14.35 2.13
CA LYS A 47 15.28 13.03 2.73
C LYS A 47 14.78 11.92 1.81
N LYS A 48 15.61 10.88 1.68
CA LYS A 48 15.28 9.65 0.94
C LYS A 48 14.31 8.80 1.77
N ASN A 49 13.19 8.45 1.17
CA ASN A 49 12.18 7.55 1.74
C ASN A 49 11.99 6.36 0.80
N ALA A 50 11.73 5.20 1.39
CA ALA A 50 11.39 3.98 0.66
C ALA A 50 10.11 3.39 1.25
N GLU A 51 9.13 3.15 0.39
CA GLU A 51 7.80 2.70 0.79
C GLU A 51 7.38 1.47 -0.01
N LEU A 52 6.80 0.51 0.70
CA LEU A 52 6.04 -0.59 0.13
C LEU A 52 4.57 -0.16 0.12
N VAL A 53 3.95 -0.15 -1.05
CA VAL A 53 2.67 0.48 -1.28
C VAL A 53 1.66 -0.54 -1.79
N GLU A 54 0.47 -0.49 -1.20
CA GLU A 54 -0.75 -1.14 -1.71
C GLU A 54 -1.74 -0.05 -2.13
N ILE A 55 -2.35 -0.18 -3.31
CA ILE A 55 -3.47 0.64 -3.75
C ILE A 55 -4.77 -0.13 -3.52
N LYS A 56 -5.66 0.46 -2.73
CA LYS A 56 -7.02 -0.05 -2.52
C LYS A 56 -8.02 1.10 -2.51
N PRO A 57 -9.21 0.93 -3.11
CA PRO A 57 -10.26 1.91 -3.02
C PRO A 57 -10.58 2.24 -1.57
N ALA A 58 -10.90 3.52 -1.28
CA ALA A 58 -11.17 3.95 0.09
C ALA A 58 -12.27 3.11 0.77
N SER A 59 -13.30 2.72 0.01
CA SER A 59 -14.40 1.85 0.44
C SER A 59 -13.96 0.42 0.84
N GLN A 60 -12.86 -0.07 0.28
CA GLN A 60 -12.31 -1.41 0.57
C GLN A 60 -11.18 -1.37 1.61
N SER A 61 -10.62 -0.19 1.87
CA SER A 61 -9.55 0.01 2.86
C SER A 61 -10.07 0.19 4.28
N ASN A 62 -11.35 0.55 4.47
CA ASN A 62 -11.90 0.91 5.77
C ASN A 62 -12.90 -0.15 6.29
N PRO A 63 -12.67 -0.73 7.48
CA PRO A 63 -13.54 -1.75 8.07
C PRO A 63 -14.98 -1.26 8.30
N LYS A 64 -15.21 0.05 8.41
CA LYS A 64 -16.54 0.65 8.59
C LYS A 64 -17.50 0.37 7.43
N PHE A 65 -17.01 0.00 6.25
CA PHE A 65 -17.84 -0.30 5.09
C PHE A 65 -18.18 -1.80 4.95
N ALA A 66 -17.62 -2.67 5.80
CA ALA A 66 -17.91 -4.10 5.78
C ALA A 66 -19.23 -4.41 6.52
N LYS A 67 -20.34 -4.48 5.77
CA LYS A 67 -21.68 -4.75 6.31
C LYS A 67 -22.03 -6.25 6.33
N GLY A 68 -21.49 -7.03 5.39
CA GLY A 68 -21.76 -8.47 5.28
C GLY A 68 -20.67 -9.37 5.90
N ARG A 69 -21.04 -10.58 6.32
CA ARG A 69 -20.12 -11.57 6.91
C ARG A 69 -18.91 -11.88 6.02
N ALA A 70 -19.14 -12.01 4.71
CA ALA A 70 -18.06 -12.22 3.74
C ALA A 70 -17.10 -11.03 3.63
N GLN A 71 -17.62 -9.80 3.69
CA GLN A 71 -16.80 -8.58 3.66
C GLN A 71 -15.96 -8.45 4.94
N GLN A 72 -16.56 -8.76 6.09
CA GLN A 72 -15.84 -8.77 7.38
C GLN A 72 -14.71 -9.80 7.38
N ALA A 73 -14.96 -11.00 6.86
CA ALA A 73 -13.93 -12.03 6.71
C ALA A 73 -12.78 -11.55 5.80
N GLN A 74 -13.10 -10.89 4.69
CA GLN A 74 -12.09 -10.32 3.79
C GLN A 74 -11.25 -9.22 4.46
N VAL A 75 -11.88 -8.36 5.28
CA VAL A 75 -11.19 -7.33 6.06
C VAL A 75 -10.17 -7.95 7.01
N VAL A 76 -10.55 -9.00 7.75
CA VAL A 76 -9.64 -9.72 8.65
C VAL A 76 -8.44 -10.30 7.90
N VAL A 77 -8.66 -10.90 6.73
CA VAL A 77 -7.58 -11.41 5.87
C VAL A 77 -6.68 -10.28 5.38
N ASN A 78 -7.25 -9.13 4.98
CA ASN A 78 -6.47 -7.98 4.52
C ASN A 78 -5.60 -7.39 5.64
N TYR A 79 -6.12 -7.29 6.86
CA TYR A 79 -5.30 -6.87 8.02
C TYR A 79 -4.10 -7.79 8.24
N ALA A 80 -4.28 -9.11 8.14
CA ALA A 80 -3.17 -10.06 8.26
C ALA A 80 -2.11 -9.88 7.14
N LYS A 81 -2.55 -9.58 5.90
CA LYS A 81 -1.65 -9.24 4.79
C LYS A 81 -0.85 -7.97 5.08
N TRP A 82 -1.54 -6.91 5.51
CA TRP A 82 -0.94 -5.61 5.80
C TRP A 82 0.00 -5.64 6.99
N GLU A 83 -0.32 -6.42 8.02
CA GLU A 83 0.57 -6.65 9.15
C GLU A 83 1.88 -7.32 8.69
N ALA A 84 1.77 -8.41 7.92
CA ALA A 84 2.93 -9.09 7.37
C ALA A 84 3.78 -8.16 6.47
N ALA A 85 3.15 -7.37 5.62
CA ALA A 85 3.83 -6.39 4.77
C ALA A 85 4.49 -5.26 5.58
N THR A 86 3.84 -4.78 6.65
CA THR A 86 4.41 -3.79 7.57
C THR A 86 5.67 -4.33 8.23
N GLN A 87 5.63 -5.56 8.74
CA GLN A 87 6.80 -6.20 9.35
C GLN A 87 7.92 -6.42 8.34
N TRP A 88 7.58 -6.88 7.13
CA TRP A 88 8.54 -7.11 6.04
C TRP A 88 9.22 -5.81 5.59
N ALA A 89 8.45 -4.73 5.46
CA ALA A 89 8.94 -3.41 5.07
C ALA A 89 9.85 -2.83 6.17
N ARG A 90 9.41 -2.89 7.43
CA ARG A 90 10.18 -2.38 8.57
C ARG A 90 11.55 -3.04 8.70
N LYS A 91 11.62 -4.36 8.50
CA LYS A 91 12.88 -5.12 8.50
C LYS A 91 13.88 -4.66 7.43
N ARG A 92 13.42 -3.96 6.39
CA ARG A 92 14.22 -3.42 5.27
C ARG A 92 14.35 -1.90 5.30
N GLY A 93 14.02 -1.27 6.42
CA GLY A 93 14.07 0.19 6.56
C GLY A 93 13.02 0.93 5.71
N MET A 94 11.99 0.24 5.25
CA MET A 94 10.88 0.79 4.48
C MET A 94 9.63 0.98 5.35
N LYS A 95 8.73 1.86 4.91
CA LYS A 95 7.38 1.98 5.48
C LYS A 95 6.37 1.26 4.60
N PHE A 96 5.38 0.60 5.20
CA PHE A 96 4.23 0.08 4.47
C PHE A 96 3.08 1.10 4.50
N ARG A 97 2.44 1.35 3.36
CA ARG A 97 1.30 2.26 3.25
C ARG A 97 0.22 1.71 2.31
N VAL A 98 -1.02 1.92 2.69
CA VAL A 98 -2.18 1.71 1.82
C VAL A 98 -2.62 3.07 1.26
N LEU A 99 -2.53 3.22 -0.05
CA LEU A 99 -2.99 4.39 -0.78
C LEU A 99 -4.38 4.13 -1.35
N ASN A 100 -5.16 5.20 -1.43
CA ASN A 100 -6.47 5.21 -2.06
C ASN A 100 -6.54 6.42 -2.99
N GLU A 101 -7.66 6.57 -3.69
CA GLU A 101 -7.87 7.65 -4.66
C GLU A 101 -7.72 9.04 -4.01
N ASN A 102 -8.21 9.20 -2.78
CA ASN A 102 -8.08 10.47 -2.05
C ASN A 102 -6.61 10.83 -1.84
N HIS A 103 -5.73 9.88 -1.54
CA HIS A 103 -4.30 10.14 -1.37
C HIS A 103 -3.60 10.55 -2.66
N ILE A 104 -4.08 10.08 -3.82
CA ILE A 104 -3.50 10.38 -5.13
C ILE A 104 -3.98 11.75 -5.62
N TYR A 105 -5.26 12.09 -5.43
CA TYR A 105 -5.86 13.32 -5.96
C TYR A 105 -5.88 14.51 -4.98
N SER A 106 -5.62 14.33 -3.68
CA SER A 106 -5.58 15.45 -2.73
C SER A 106 -4.48 16.48 -3.01
N ASN A 107 -3.49 16.14 -3.85
CA ASN A 107 -2.40 17.06 -4.21
C ASN A 107 -2.62 17.81 -5.53
N THR A 108 -3.74 17.58 -6.24
CA THR A 108 -4.15 18.45 -7.34
C THR A 108 -4.98 19.60 -6.77
N LYS A 109 -4.33 20.67 -6.32
CA LYS A 109 -5.03 21.95 -6.15
C LYS A 109 -5.72 22.25 -7.49
N LYS A 110 -7.06 22.32 -7.49
CA LYS A 110 -7.82 22.79 -8.65
C LYS A 110 -7.19 24.10 -9.12
N PRO A 111 -6.86 24.28 -10.42
CA PRO A 111 -6.51 25.60 -10.91
C PRO A 111 -7.67 26.53 -10.56
N LYS A 112 -7.38 27.62 -9.85
CA LYS A 112 -8.36 28.68 -9.65
C LYS A 112 -8.73 29.18 -11.05
N LYS A 113 -10.03 29.16 -11.36
CA LYS A 113 -10.58 29.87 -12.52
C LYS A 113 -10.30 31.36 -12.39
#